data_AF-A0A9N7V4A9-F1
#
_entry.id   AF-A0A9N7V4A9-F1
#
_cell.length_a   1.000
_cell.length_b   1.000
_cell.length_c   1.000
_cell.angle_alpha   90.00
_cell.angle_beta   90.00
_cell.angle_gamma   90.00
#
_symmetry.space_group_name_H-M   'P 1'
#
loop_
_entity.id
_entity.type
_entity.pdbx_description
1 polymer ?
#
loop_
_entity_poly.entity_id
_entity_poly.type
_entity_poly.pdbx_seq_one_letter_code
_entity_poly.pdbx_strand_id
1 'polypeptide(L)'
;MAQRKKKLTKKRRDPFNKDTEADSDCTSRSHGTHLHPSPVFLGAASYESVSCVTANFQAFVTDLSHEELDVEESLQEMVELIFKRAVQKPESAAVFAELCQHLSVEFQSLSDWSASVSFRSLLVKHCQAEFRKSLDKEGVYQKSGSCLEPVQDVRVIDRLREEQQTAKPSGRFLNMLRFIGELFLSKVLAEKSMHCCIRRLLQKGDGPSLEGLCQLLQMIQQDLEVVTSKEVMDIYYNQLNYMAEKGKRAPRLSLLLKETVDARKMAYSDPH
;
A
#
# COMPACT_ATOMS: atom_id res chain seq x y z
N MET A 1 42.30 -34.66 24.96
CA MET A 1 41.23 -33.84 25.55
C MET A 1 40.28 -33.40 24.45
N ALA A 2 39.09 -34.01 24.37
CA ALA A 2 38.06 -33.66 23.39
C ALA A 2 36.83 -33.15 24.14
N GLN A 3 36.50 -31.86 24.01
CA GLN A 3 35.29 -31.28 24.59
C GLN A 3 34.23 -31.08 23.51
N ARG A 4 33.17 -31.88 23.62
CA ARG A 4 31.89 -31.80 22.89
C ARG A 4 31.21 -30.45 23.14
N LYS A 5 30.98 -29.67 22.09
CA LYS A 5 30.02 -28.55 22.10
C LYS A 5 28.60 -29.11 21.95
N LYS A 6 27.78 -29.04 23.01
CA LYS A 6 26.33 -29.27 22.93
C LYS A 6 25.69 -28.06 22.23
N LYS A 7 25.10 -28.27 21.04
CA LYS A 7 24.17 -27.32 20.42
C LYS A 7 22.85 -27.35 21.21
N LEU A 8 22.50 -26.25 21.86
CA LEU A 8 21.18 -26.04 22.45
C LEU A 8 20.27 -25.47 21.35
N THR A 9 19.46 -26.31 20.74
CA THR A 9 18.42 -25.87 19.79
C THR A 9 17.28 -25.24 20.58
N LYS A 10 17.24 -23.90 20.64
CA LYS A 10 16.08 -23.14 21.12
C LYS A 10 14.94 -23.35 20.12
N LYS A 11 13.98 -24.21 20.47
CA LYS A 11 12.77 -24.48 19.70
C LYS A 11 11.95 -23.19 19.65
N ARG A 12 12.02 -22.47 18.51
CA ARG A 12 11.17 -21.31 18.20
C ARG A 12 9.71 -21.77 18.26
N ARG A 13 8.88 -21.01 18.98
CA ARG A 13 7.44 -21.23 19.04
C ARG A 13 6.84 -20.08 18.23
N ASP A 14 6.38 -20.36 17.02
CA ASP A 14 5.59 -19.42 16.22
C ASP A 14 4.27 -19.14 16.96
N PRO A 15 3.95 -17.90 17.34
CA PRO A 15 2.67 -17.58 17.97
C PRO A 15 1.50 -17.67 16.99
N PHE A 16 1.77 -17.61 15.68
CA PHE A 16 0.76 -17.42 14.63
C PHE A 16 0.31 -18.70 13.91
N ASN A 17 0.76 -19.89 14.34
CA ASN A 17 0.25 -21.14 13.78
C ASN A 17 -0.77 -21.79 14.71
N LYS A 18 -2.04 -21.41 14.54
CA LYS A 18 -3.18 -22.21 14.97
C LYS A 18 -4.19 -22.30 13.83
N ASP A 19 -4.10 -23.40 13.10
CA ASP A 19 -5.28 -24.04 12.53
C ASP A 19 -6.20 -24.38 13.70
N THR A 20 -7.42 -23.85 13.73
CA THR A 20 -8.49 -24.43 14.54
C THR A 20 -9.86 -24.03 14.00
N GLU A 21 -10.54 -25.01 13.42
CA GLU A 21 -11.99 -25.18 13.51
C GLU A 21 -12.44 -24.97 14.97
N ALA A 22 -13.57 -24.28 15.19
CA ALA A 22 -14.67 -24.81 16.00
C ALA A 22 -15.76 -23.75 16.24
N ASP A 23 -16.99 -24.25 16.10
CA ASP A 23 -18.26 -23.69 16.55
C ASP A 23 -18.33 -23.31 18.04
N SER A 24 -19.32 -22.45 18.29
CA SER A 24 -20.23 -22.43 19.44
C SER A 24 -19.84 -21.74 20.76
N ASP A 25 -20.73 -20.80 21.10
CA ASP A 25 -21.21 -20.34 22.41
C ASP A 25 -20.23 -19.79 23.46
N CYS A 26 -20.38 -18.49 23.73
CA CYS A 26 -20.21 -17.99 25.09
C CYS A 26 -21.11 -16.77 25.37
N THR A 27 -22.14 -16.98 26.19
CA THR A 27 -22.83 -15.93 26.94
C THR A 27 -22.06 -15.62 28.23
N SER A 28 -22.02 -14.32 28.60
CA SER A 28 -21.81 -13.73 29.95
C SER A 28 -20.56 -12.84 30.19
N ARG A 29 -20.79 -11.53 29.96
CA ARG A 29 -20.51 -10.33 30.79
C ARG A 29 -19.36 -10.33 31.84
N SER A 30 -18.34 -9.50 31.61
CA SER A 30 -17.75 -8.54 32.59
C SER A 30 -16.73 -7.61 31.90
N HIS A 31 -17.07 -6.33 31.70
CA HIS A 31 -16.37 -5.16 32.29
C HIS A 31 -14.84 -5.13 32.09
N GLY A 32 -14.44 -4.70 30.90
CA GLY A 32 -13.10 -4.27 30.52
C GLY A 32 -13.24 -3.46 29.23
N THR A 33 -12.39 -2.46 29.02
CA THR A 33 -12.39 -1.55 27.85
C THR A 33 -12.22 -2.33 26.56
N HIS A 34 -13.33 -2.81 26.02
CA HIS A 34 -13.39 -3.47 24.73
C HIS A 34 -13.21 -2.42 23.64
N LEU A 35 -12.05 -2.45 22.98
CA LEU A 35 -11.89 -1.93 21.61
C LEU A 35 -12.68 -2.84 20.67
N HIS A 36 -14.01 -2.77 20.73
CA HIS A 36 -14.84 -3.11 19.60
C HIS A 36 -14.84 -1.89 18.68
N PRO A 37 -14.47 -2.00 17.39
CA PRO A 37 -14.85 -0.97 16.44
C PRO A 37 -16.36 -0.80 16.55
N SER A 38 -16.82 0.44 16.77
CA SER A 38 -18.24 0.73 16.87
C SER A 38 -18.94 0.16 15.62
N PRO A 39 -20.13 -0.50 15.72
CA PRO A 39 -20.76 -1.19 14.59
C PRO A 39 -21.23 -0.27 13.44
N VAL A 40 -20.88 1.00 13.48
CA VAL A 40 -21.39 2.04 12.60
C VAL A 40 -20.45 2.15 11.40
N PHE A 41 -20.36 1.12 10.55
CA PHE A 41 -20.18 1.20 9.08
C PHE A 41 -19.71 -0.09 8.40
N LEU A 42 -19.18 -1.06 9.14
CA LEU A 42 -18.50 -2.21 8.55
C LEU A 42 -19.47 -3.38 8.35
N GLY A 43 -19.85 -3.65 7.09
CA GLY A 43 -20.58 -4.87 6.74
C GLY A 43 -19.87 -6.12 7.26
N ALA A 44 -20.61 -7.18 7.57
CA ALA A 44 -20.11 -8.38 8.27
C ALA A 44 -18.81 -8.99 7.69
N ALA A 45 -18.65 -9.00 6.36
CA ALA A 45 -17.45 -9.49 5.68
C ALA A 45 -16.19 -8.63 5.93
N SER A 46 -16.39 -7.33 6.19
CA SER A 46 -15.33 -6.39 6.54
C SER A 46 -14.96 -6.50 8.02
N TYR A 47 -15.95 -6.74 8.88
CA TYR A 47 -15.74 -7.00 10.31
C TYR A 47 -14.86 -8.24 10.56
N GLU A 48 -15.12 -9.37 9.89
CA GLU A 48 -14.28 -10.58 10.03
C GLU A 48 -12.84 -10.36 9.54
N SER A 49 -12.67 -9.59 8.46
CA SER A 49 -11.36 -9.33 7.86
C SER A 49 -10.48 -8.43 8.74
N VAL A 50 -11.10 -7.52 9.49
CA VAL A 50 -10.44 -6.65 10.47
C VAL A 50 -10.28 -7.34 11.82
N SER A 51 -11.21 -8.21 12.20
CA SER A 51 -11.25 -8.92 13.49
C SER A 51 -9.95 -9.63 13.83
N CYS A 52 -9.34 -10.34 12.87
CA CYS A 52 -8.07 -11.02 13.12
C CYS A 52 -6.90 -10.04 13.32
N VAL A 53 -6.93 -8.86 12.68
CA VAL A 53 -5.89 -7.84 12.85
C VAL A 53 -6.07 -7.13 14.19
N THR A 54 -7.31 -6.81 14.57
CA THR A 54 -7.61 -6.21 15.87
C THR A 54 -7.32 -7.17 17.02
N ALA A 55 -7.57 -8.48 16.84
CA ALA A 55 -7.19 -9.50 17.81
C ALA A 55 -5.67 -9.61 17.95
N ASN A 56 -4.92 -9.58 16.85
CA ASN A 56 -3.45 -9.55 16.88
C ASN A 56 -2.92 -8.28 17.56
N PHE A 57 -3.55 -7.13 17.35
CA PHE A 57 -3.21 -5.90 18.06
C PHE A 57 -3.49 -5.99 19.56
N GLN A 58 -4.64 -6.54 19.97
CA GLN A 58 -4.97 -6.74 21.39
C GLN A 58 -3.99 -7.71 22.08
N ALA A 59 -3.63 -8.81 21.40
CA ALA A 59 -2.59 -9.72 21.87
C ALA A 59 -1.24 -8.99 22.01
N PHE A 60 -0.84 -8.22 21.00
CA PHE A 60 0.38 -7.42 21.04
C PHE A 60 0.42 -6.45 22.21
N VAL A 61 -0.66 -5.69 22.46
CA VAL A 61 -0.75 -4.75 23.60
C VAL A 61 -0.70 -5.48 24.94
N THR A 62 -1.32 -6.66 25.03
CA THR A 62 -1.30 -7.50 26.24
C THR A 62 0.12 -8.01 26.50
N ASP A 63 0.80 -8.52 25.48
CA ASP A 63 2.15 -9.06 25.58
C ASP A 63 3.21 -7.96 25.81
N LEU A 64 2.99 -6.75 25.28
CA LEU A 64 3.79 -5.56 25.58
C LEU A 64 3.78 -5.23 27.09
N SER A 65 2.68 -5.53 27.78
CA SER A 65 2.55 -5.35 29.22
C SER A 65 3.39 -6.35 30.04
N HIS A 66 3.97 -7.38 29.40
CA HIS A 66 4.72 -8.47 30.03
C HIS A 66 6.25 -8.45 29.75
N GLU A 67 6.80 -7.35 29.20
CA GLU A 67 8.25 -7.04 29.09
C GLU A 67 9.15 -7.97 28.23
N GLU A 68 8.64 -8.98 27.51
CA GLU A 68 9.48 -9.90 26.70
C GLU A 68 9.52 -9.63 25.18
N LEU A 69 8.96 -8.52 24.68
CA LEU A 69 8.79 -8.30 23.24
C LEU A 69 9.78 -7.31 22.61
N ASP A 70 10.25 -7.66 21.41
CA ASP A 70 10.82 -6.70 20.46
C ASP A 70 9.67 -5.93 19.79
N VAL A 71 9.49 -4.69 20.22
CA VAL A 71 8.43 -3.79 19.75
C VAL A 71 8.57 -3.50 18.25
N GLU A 72 9.78 -3.33 17.74
CA GLU A 72 9.99 -2.99 16.33
C GLU A 72 9.68 -4.19 15.42
N GLU A 73 10.17 -5.38 15.76
CA GLU A 73 9.90 -6.61 15.00
C GLU A 73 8.40 -6.90 14.94
N SER A 74 7.71 -6.79 16.07
CA SER A 74 6.26 -7.04 16.15
C SER A 74 5.44 -6.02 15.35
N LEU A 75 5.81 -4.74 15.38
CA LEU A 75 5.17 -3.71 14.56
C LEU A 75 5.40 -3.95 13.06
N GLN A 76 6.60 -4.41 12.68
CA GLN A 76 6.89 -4.81 11.31
C GLN A 76 5.97 -5.94 10.86
N GLU A 77 5.86 -7.02 11.64
CA GLU A 77 4.98 -8.16 11.33
C GLU A 77 3.52 -7.72 11.17
N MET A 78 3.04 -6.82 12.02
CA MET A 78 1.69 -6.27 11.92
C MET A 78 1.48 -5.49 10.62
N VAL A 79 2.43 -4.64 10.24
CA VAL A 79 2.42 -3.91 8.97
C VAL A 79 2.37 -4.88 7.79
N GLU A 80 3.21 -5.92 7.78
CA GLU A 80 3.25 -6.90 6.71
C GLU A 80 1.93 -7.67 6.59
N LEU A 81 1.34 -8.05 7.72
CA LEU A 81 0.06 -8.74 7.77
C LEU A 81 -1.06 -7.87 7.20
N ILE A 82 -1.19 -6.62 7.65
CA ILE A 82 -2.20 -5.69 7.16
C ILE A 82 -2.05 -5.49 5.66
N PHE A 83 -0.84 -5.23 5.19
CA PHE A 83 -0.57 -5.00 3.78
C PHE A 83 -0.92 -6.23 2.94
N LYS A 84 -0.51 -7.43 3.38
CA LYS A 84 -0.84 -8.69 2.69
C LYS A 84 -2.35 -8.90 2.60
N ARG A 85 -3.10 -8.65 3.67
CA ARG A 85 -4.57 -8.81 3.69
C ARG A 85 -5.26 -7.78 2.80
N ALA A 86 -4.84 -6.52 2.84
CA ALA A 86 -5.39 -5.47 2.00
C ALA A 86 -5.20 -5.74 0.50
N VAL A 87 -4.03 -6.27 0.12
CA VAL A 87 -3.76 -6.65 -1.28
C VAL A 87 -4.55 -7.90 -1.70
N GLN A 88 -4.82 -8.82 -0.78
CA GLN A 88 -5.64 -10.01 -1.05
C GLN A 88 -7.14 -9.69 -1.16
N LYS A 89 -7.62 -8.70 -0.41
CA LYS A 89 -9.02 -8.30 -0.31
C LYS A 89 -9.20 -6.82 -0.68
N PRO A 90 -9.09 -6.47 -1.98
CA PRO A 90 -9.14 -5.08 -2.42
C PRO A 90 -10.45 -4.36 -2.07
N GLU A 91 -11.56 -5.08 -1.92
CA GLU A 91 -12.85 -4.57 -1.45
C GLU A 91 -12.81 -4.01 -0.03
N SER A 92 -11.87 -4.48 0.80
CA SER A 92 -11.67 -4.03 2.17
C SER A 92 -10.46 -3.08 2.31
N ALA A 93 -9.85 -2.63 1.20
CA ALA A 93 -8.63 -1.83 1.24
C ALA A 93 -8.80 -0.50 2.00
N ALA A 94 -9.95 0.18 1.83
CA ALA A 94 -10.29 1.41 2.57
C ALA A 94 -10.28 1.17 4.09
N VAL A 95 -10.87 0.06 4.51
CA VAL A 95 -10.97 -0.32 5.93
C VAL A 95 -9.61 -0.63 6.54
N PHE A 96 -8.74 -1.32 5.80
CA PHE A 96 -7.37 -1.53 6.24
C PHE A 96 -6.58 -0.21 6.30
N ALA A 97 -6.90 0.77 5.46
CA ALA A 97 -6.25 2.08 5.50
C ALA A 97 -6.70 2.92 6.71
N GLU A 98 -7.99 2.88 7.06
CA GLU A 98 -8.52 3.45 8.31
C GLU A 98 -7.88 2.79 9.54
N LEU A 99 -7.74 1.46 9.53
CA LEU A 99 -7.04 0.75 10.60
C LEU A 99 -5.58 1.22 10.75
N CYS A 100 -4.86 1.39 9.64
CA CYS A 100 -3.50 1.93 9.66
C CYS A 100 -3.44 3.36 10.23
N GLN A 101 -4.47 4.18 9.99
CA GLN A 101 -4.58 5.50 10.57
C GLN A 101 -4.74 5.40 12.09
N HIS A 102 -5.67 4.57 12.57
CA HIS A 102 -5.91 4.39 14.00
C HIS A 102 -4.66 3.88 14.71
N LEU A 103 -4.02 2.83 14.17
CA LEU A 103 -2.78 2.28 14.72
C LEU A 103 -1.65 3.32 14.73
N SER A 104 -1.56 4.19 13.72
CA SER A 104 -0.56 5.26 13.70
C SER A 104 -0.74 6.24 14.86
N VAL A 105 -1.98 6.58 15.23
CA VAL A 105 -2.30 7.48 16.34
C VAL A 105 -2.10 6.79 17.69
N GLU A 106 -2.63 5.58 17.84
CA GLU A 106 -2.52 4.79 19.08
C GLU A 106 -1.04 4.57 19.46
N PHE A 107 -0.22 4.08 18.53
CA PHE A 107 1.22 3.86 18.79
C PHE A 107 2.01 5.16 18.99
N GLN A 108 1.53 6.28 18.46
CA GLN A 108 2.13 7.59 18.75
C GLN A 108 1.77 8.06 20.17
N SER A 109 0.57 7.75 20.66
CA SER A 109 0.12 8.12 22.01
C SER A 109 0.80 7.28 23.11
N LEU A 110 1.23 6.07 22.76
CA LEU A 110 1.98 5.18 23.64
C LEU A 110 3.45 5.61 23.81
N SER A 111 3.91 6.75 23.28
CA SER A 111 5.32 7.19 23.14
C SER A 111 6.24 7.20 24.38
N ASP A 112 5.80 6.71 25.54
CA ASP A 112 6.69 6.38 26.66
C ASP A 112 7.58 5.15 26.39
N TRP A 113 7.26 4.35 25.37
CA TRP A 113 8.12 3.25 24.92
C TRP A 113 9.28 3.79 24.07
N SER A 114 10.49 3.36 24.38
CA SER A 114 11.78 3.73 23.76
C SER A 114 11.93 3.44 22.26
N ALA A 115 10.84 3.14 21.56
CA ALA A 115 10.84 2.83 20.15
C ALA A 115 11.25 4.07 19.34
N SER A 116 12.47 4.02 18.80
CA SER A 116 12.98 5.01 17.82
C SER A 116 12.15 5.06 16.53
N VAL A 117 11.13 4.20 16.37
CA VAL A 117 10.43 3.96 15.11
C VAL A 117 8.91 3.95 15.34
N SER A 118 8.18 4.73 14.55
CA SER A 118 6.71 4.76 14.57
C SER A 118 6.08 3.76 13.59
N PHE A 119 4.87 3.27 13.90
CA PHE A 119 4.08 2.42 13.00
C PHE A 119 3.95 3.03 11.60
N ARG A 120 3.65 4.34 11.52
CA ARG A 120 3.56 5.08 10.26
C ARG A 120 4.88 5.01 9.46
N SER A 121 6.02 5.14 10.12
CA SER A 121 7.34 5.05 9.46
C SER A 121 7.59 3.65 8.88
N LEU A 122 7.27 2.59 9.63
CA LEU A 122 7.37 1.21 9.16
C LEU A 122 6.44 0.93 7.98
N LEU A 123 5.19 1.38 8.05
CA LEU A 123 4.22 1.23 6.98
C LEU A 123 4.68 1.91 5.69
N VAL A 124 5.15 3.16 5.76
CA VAL A 124 5.69 3.88 4.59
C VAL A 124 6.88 3.13 3.98
N LYS A 125 7.82 2.65 4.82
CA LYS A 125 8.98 1.86 4.35
C LYS A 125 8.53 0.57 3.66
N HIS A 126 7.55 -0.13 4.24
CA HIS A 126 7.01 -1.37 3.66
C HIS A 126 6.33 -1.11 2.31
N CYS A 127 5.46 -0.09 2.21
CA CYS A 127 4.82 0.28 0.95
C CYS A 127 5.84 0.62 -0.15
N GLN A 128 6.90 1.36 0.19
CA GLN A 128 7.97 1.68 -0.76
C GLN A 128 8.73 0.44 -1.23
N ALA A 129 8.99 -0.51 -0.33
CA ALA A 129 9.65 -1.77 -0.66
C ALA A 129 8.77 -2.64 -1.57
N GLU A 130 7.50 -2.83 -1.24
CA GLU A 130 6.55 -3.63 -2.03
C GLU A 130 6.26 -2.99 -3.40
N PHE A 131 6.17 -1.66 -3.46
CA PHE A 131 6.00 -0.93 -4.72
C PHE A 131 7.20 -1.16 -5.66
N ARG A 132 8.43 -1.01 -5.16
CA ARG A 132 9.64 -1.27 -5.95
C ARG A 132 9.72 -2.73 -6.43
N LYS A 133 9.51 -3.69 -5.51
CA LYS A 133 9.50 -5.13 -5.84
C LYS A 133 8.44 -5.45 -6.91
N SER A 134 7.28 -4.81 -6.86
CA SER A 134 6.21 -5.06 -7.83
C SER A 134 6.55 -4.47 -9.19
N LEU A 135 7.14 -3.27 -9.25
CA LEU A 135 7.63 -2.71 -10.52
C LEU A 135 8.70 -3.59 -11.17
N ASP A 136 9.62 -4.15 -10.37
CA ASP A 136 10.69 -5.04 -10.84
C ASP A 136 10.12 -6.36 -11.42
N LYS A 137 9.10 -6.93 -10.77
CA LYS A 137 8.42 -8.18 -11.19
C LYS A 137 7.64 -8.00 -12.49
N GLU A 138 7.04 -6.83 -12.70
CA GLU A 138 6.28 -6.51 -13.92
C GLU A 138 7.19 -6.13 -15.11
N GLY A 139 8.52 -6.29 -15.03
CA GLY A 139 9.45 -6.00 -16.13
C GLY A 139 10.66 -5.17 -15.67
N VAL A 140 11.84 -5.78 -15.81
CA VAL A 140 13.16 -5.41 -15.24
C VAL A 140 13.44 -3.90 -15.20
N TYR A 141 13.41 -3.32 -14.00
CA TYR A 141 13.96 -1.99 -13.71
C TYR A 141 15.48 -2.10 -13.57
N GLN A 142 16.23 -1.40 -14.42
CA GLN A 142 17.66 -1.15 -14.19
C GLN A 142 17.79 0.05 -13.26
N LYS A 143 18.52 -0.14 -12.14
CA LYS A 143 18.82 0.86 -11.10
C LYS A 143 18.85 2.29 -11.65
N SER A 144 17.87 3.10 -11.25
CA SER A 144 17.95 4.55 -11.32
C SER A 144 17.55 5.09 -9.96
N GLY A 145 18.39 5.97 -9.41
CA GLY A 145 18.42 6.33 -8.00
C GLY A 145 17.22 7.14 -7.50
N SER A 146 17.44 7.76 -6.34
CA SER A 146 16.57 8.73 -5.69
C SER A 146 15.75 9.57 -6.68
N CYS A 147 14.50 9.85 -6.32
CA CYS A 147 13.75 10.98 -6.89
C CYS A 147 14.71 12.18 -7.00
N LEU A 148 14.79 12.80 -8.18
CA LEU A 148 15.52 14.05 -8.53
C LEU A 148 16.64 13.97 -9.58
N GLU A 149 16.66 13.00 -10.50
CA GLU A 149 17.48 13.13 -11.73
C GLU A 149 16.60 13.50 -12.94
N PRO A 150 16.95 14.55 -13.72
CA PRO A 150 16.22 14.96 -14.91
C PRO A 150 16.45 14.01 -16.09
N VAL A 151 15.43 13.93 -16.94
CA VAL A 151 15.35 13.06 -18.12
C VAL A 151 16.40 13.46 -19.16
N GLN A 152 17.36 12.58 -19.44
CA GLN A 152 18.08 12.58 -20.72
C GLN A 152 18.17 11.16 -21.28
N ASP A 153 17.83 11.08 -22.55
CA ASP A 153 17.94 9.95 -23.48
C ASP A 153 17.18 8.65 -23.18
N VAL A 154 16.04 8.51 -23.85
CA VAL A 154 15.40 7.21 -24.10
C VAL A 154 15.35 6.98 -25.60
N ARG A 155 16.47 6.51 -26.17
CA ARG A 155 16.48 5.82 -27.45
C ARG A 155 16.99 4.39 -27.25
N VAL A 156 16.36 3.47 -27.98
CA VAL A 156 16.68 2.04 -28.15
C VAL A 156 16.15 1.09 -27.07
N ILE A 157 14.83 0.81 -27.10
CA ILE A 157 14.26 -0.55 -26.88
C ILE A 157 12.89 -0.59 -27.60
N ASP A 158 12.83 -0.87 -28.90
CA ASP A 158 11.55 -0.82 -29.65
C ASP A 158 10.78 -2.15 -29.64
N ARG A 159 11.44 -3.32 -29.63
CA ARG A 159 10.73 -4.62 -29.75
C ARG A 159 10.21 -5.19 -28.42
N LEU A 160 11.01 -5.15 -27.34
CA LEU A 160 10.56 -5.59 -26.00
C LEU A 160 9.51 -4.65 -25.38
N ARG A 161 9.37 -3.44 -25.92
CA ARG A 161 8.44 -2.42 -25.43
C ARG A 161 7.03 -2.63 -25.97
N GLU A 162 6.87 -3.14 -27.20
CA GLU A 162 5.55 -3.49 -27.75
C GLU A 162 4.89 -4.64 -26.98
N GLU A 163 5.63 -5.72 -26.66
CA GLU A 163 5.09 -6.82 -25.83
C GLU A 163 4.70 -6.32 -24.42
N GLN A 164 5.55 -5.53 -23.76
CA GLN A 164 5.22 -4.94 -22.44
C GLN A 164 4.09 -3.90 -22.48
N GLN A 165 3.76 -3.32 -23.64
CA GLN A 165 2.62 -2.41 -23.77
C GLN A 165 1.29 -3.14 -23.88
N THR A 166 1.30 -4.40 -24.34
CA THR A 166 0.11 -5.24 -24.44
C THR A 166 -0.10 -6.13 -23.21
N ALA A 167 0.96 -6.29 -22.40
CA ALA A 167 0.88 -6.96 -21.11
C ALA A 167 -0.17 -6.30 -20.21
N LYS A 168 -0.99 -7.13 -19.58
CA LYS A 168 -1.93 -6.69 -18.55
C LYS A 168 -1.22 -6.65 -17.21
N PRO A 169 -1.51 -5.65 -16.36
CA PRO A 169 -0.97 -5.62 -15.02
C PRO A 169 -1.44 -6.84 -14.22
N SER A 170 -0.55 -7.41 -13.42
CA SER A 170 -0.95 -8.41 -12.43
C SER A 170 -2.05 -7.85 -11.52
N GLY A 171 -3.10 -8.65 -11.25
CA GLY A 171 -4.17 -8.25 -10.33
C GLY A 171 -3.64 -7.90 -8.94
N ARG A 172 -2.55 -8.55 -8.51
CA ARG A 172 -1.86 -8.21 -7.25
C ARG A 172 -1.26 -6.80 -7.29
N PHE A 173 -0.66 -6.40 -8.41
CA PHE A 173 -0.08 -5.07 -8.58
C PHE A 173 -1.15 -3.98 -8.53
N LEU A 174 -2.28 -4.19 -9.20
CA LEU A 174 -3.42 -3.28 -9.13
C LEU A 174 -4.00 -3.17 -7.72
N ASN A 175 -4.20 -4.30 -7.04
CA ASN A 175 -4.68 -4.30 -5.65
C ASN A 175 -3.72 -3.58 -4.71
N MET A 176 -2.42 -3.70 -4.93
CA MET A 176 -1.39 -2.97 -4.20
C MET A 176 -1.47 -1.45 -4.45
N LEU A 177 -1.61 -1.02 -5.70
CA LEU A 177 -1.79 0.39 -6.04
C LEU A 177 -3.08 0.95 -5.42
N ARG A 178 -4.17 0.18 -5.45
CA ARG A 178 -5.41 0.52 -4.77
C ARG A 178 -5.18 0.75 -3.29
N PHE A 179 -4.53 -0.17 -2.59
CA PHE A 179 -4.26 0.00 -1.17
C PHE A 179 -3.37 1.21 -0.86
N ILE A 180 -2.36 1.48 -1.70
CA ILE A 180 -1.55 2.71 -1.60
C ILE A 180 -2.40 3.97 -1.78
N GLY A 181 -3.36 3.96 -2.71
CA GLY A 181 -4.35 5.03 -2.90
C GLY A 181 -5.20 5.26 -1.65
N GLU A 182 -5.78 4.19 -1.08
CA GLU A 182 -6.59 4.26 0.15
C GLU A 182 -5.78 4.81 1.35
N LEU A 183 -4.51 4.42 1.47
CA LEU A 183 -3.61 4.95 2.50
C LEU A 183 -3.34 6.46 2.33
N PHE A 184 -3.32 6.97 1.10
CA PHE A 184 -3.23 8.40 0.84
C PHE A 184 -4.53 9.14 1.20
N LEU A 185 -5.68 8.58 0.84
CA LEU A 185 -6.99 9.14 1.20
C LEU A 185 -7.18 9.19 2.72
N SER A 186 -6.74 8.15 3.42
CA SER A 186 -6.73 8.07 4.90
C SER A 186 -5.64 8.94 5.56
N LYS A 187 -4.91 9.75 4.80
CA LYS A 187 -3.81 10.64 5.23
C LYS A 187 -2.65 9.92 5.94
N VAL A 188 -2.55 8.59 5.77
CA VAL A 188 -1.46 7.75 6.28
C VAL A 188 -0.20 7.93 5.43
N LEU A 189 -0.34 8.12 4.12
CA LEU A 189 0.75 8.53 3.24
C LEU A 189 0.75 10.05 3.05
N ALA A 190 1.95 10.64 3.06
CA ALA A 190 2.13 12.04 2.71
C ALA A 190 2.08 12.23 1.18
N GLU A 191 1.71 13.44 0.75
CA GLU A 191 1.69 13.88 -0.65
C GLU A 191 2.98 13.50 -1.40
N LYS A 192 4.15 13.74 -0.79
CA LYS A 192 5.47 13.41 -1.36
C LYS A 192 5.59 11.92 -1.75
N SER A 193 5.03 11.01 -0.97
CA SER A 193 5.04 9.58 -1.28
C SER A 193 4.20 9.29 -2.52
N MET A 194 3.05 9.97 -2.67
CA MET A 194 2.18 9.80 -3.82
C MET A 194 2.80 10.34 -5.12
N HIS A 195 3.39 11.54 -5.09
CA HIS A 195 4.16 12.09 -6.21
C HIS A 195 5.34 11.20 -6.61
N CYS A 196 5.92 10.48 -5.66
CA CYS A 196 6.96 9.50 -5.94
C CYS A 196 6.41 8.28 -6.69
N CYS A 197 5.26 7.76 -6.29
CA CYS A 197 4.57 6.67 -6.98
C CYS A 197 4.19 7.05 -8.40
N ILE A 198 3.53 8.21 -8.60
CA ILE A 198 3.11 8.70 -9.93
C ILE A 198 4.30 8.84 -10.88
N ARG A 199 5.37 9.52 -10.44
CA ARG A 199 6.57 9.70 -11.26
C ARG A 199 7.22 8.38 -11.67
N ARG A 200 7.28 7.40 -10.78
CA ARG A 200 7.86 6.08 -11.10
C ARG A 200 7.01 5.31 -12.12
N LEU A 201 5.68 5.36 -12.00
CA LEU A 201 4.79 4.74 -12.98
C LEU A 201 4.92 5.39 -14.37
N LEU A 202 4.99 6.72 -14.41
CA LEU A 202 5.23 7.48 -15.65
C LEU A 202 6.61 7.18 -16.26
N GLN A 203 7.64 7.05 -15.44
CA GLN A 203 9.00 6.72 -15.89
C GLN A 203 9.08 5.31 -16.49
N LYS A 204 8.44 4.31 -15.88
CA LYS A 204 8.41 2.95 -16.43
C LYS A 204 7.68 2.94 -17.77
N GLY A 205 6.49 3.55 -17.81
CA GLY A 205 5.78 3.85 -19.04
C GLY A 205 5.37 2.63 -19.89
N ASP A 206 5.44 1.42 -19.33
CA ASP A 206 4.90 0.16 -19.88
C ASP A 206 3.38 0.10 -19.70
N GLY A 207 2.73 -0.87 -20.35
CA GLY A 207 1.27 -1.03 -20.30
C GLY A 207 0.74 -1.21 -18.87
N PRO A 208 1.27 -2.19 -18.11
CA PRO A 208 0.89 -2.44 -16.73
C PRO A 208 0.97 -1.20 -15.82
N SER A 209 2.08 -0.46 -15.86
CA SER A 209 2.26 0.68 -14.95
C SER A 209 1.38 1.85 -15.29
N LEU A 210 1.16 2.11 -16.59
CA LEU A 210 0.26 3.18 -16.99
C LEU A 210 -1.21 2.85 -16.73
N GLU A 211 -1.62 1.59 -16.93
CA GLU A 211 -2.97 1.16 -16.55
C GLU A 211 -3.18 1.25 -15.03
N GLY A 212 -2.18 0.82 -14.25
CA GLY A 212 -2.20 1.01 -12.80
C GLY A 212 -2.22 2.47 -12.38
N LEU A 213 -1.48 3.35 -13.07
CA LEU A 213 -1.49 4.79 -12.82
C LEU A 213 -2.85 5.41 -13.13
N CYS A 214 -3.49 5.05 -14.23
CA CYS A 214 -4.83 5.50 -14.57
C CYS A 214 -5.84 5.13 -13.48
N GLN A 215 -5.82 3.87 -13.01
CA GLN A 215 -6.71 3.43 -11.92
C GLN A 215 -6.43 4.16 -10.61
N LEU A 216 -5.15 4.38 -10.29
CA LEU A 216 -4.75 5.15 -9.11
C LEU A 216 -5.28 6.59 -9.18
N LEU A 217 -5.05 7.29 -10.30
CA LEU A 217 -5.50 8.67 -10.50
C LEU A 217 -7.02 8.78 -10.47
N GLN A 218 -7.75 7.85 -11.07
CA GLN A 218 -9.23 7.83 -11.00
C GLN A 218 -9.73 7.85 -9.55
N MET A 219 -9.02 7.19 -8.64
CA MET A 219 -9.37 7.11 -7.23
C MET A 219 -8.96 8.36 -6.45
N ILE A 220 -7.75 8.88 -6.67
CA ILE A 220 -7.16 9.90 -5.77
C ILE A 220 -7.14 11.32 -6.35
N GLN A 221 -7.48 11.52 -7.62
CA GLN A 221 -7.25 12.80 -8.31
C GLN A 221 -7.84 14.00 -7.58
N GLN A 222 -9.06 13.89 -7.05
CA GLN A 222 -9.74 14.99 -6.35
C GLN A 222 -8.97 15.41 -5.10
N ASP A 223 -8.61 14.47 -4.23
CA ASP A 223 -7.80 14.72 -3.04
C ASP A 223 -6.39 15.22 -3.38
N LEU A 224 -5.77 14.66 -4.43
CA LEU A 224 -4.42 15.00 -4.83
C LEU A 224 -4.34 16.44 -5.36
N GLU A 225 -5.35 16.88 -6.09
CA GLU A 225 -5.42 18.23 -6.66
C GLU A 225 -5.70 19.32 -5.64
N VAL A 226 -6.33 18.97 -4.50
CA VAL A 226 -6.48 19.90 -3.37
C VAL A 226 -5.13 20.20 -2.71
N VAL A 227 -4.26 19.20 -2.60
CA VAL A 227 -2.99 19.33 -1.89
C VAL A 227 -1.81 19.67 -2.81
N THR A 228 -1.98 19.59 -4.13
CA THR A 228 -0.91 19.78 -5.13
C THR A 228 -1.16 21.02 -5.98
N SER A 229 -0.10 21.77 -6.28
CA SER A 229 -0.17 22.88 -7.24
C SER A 229 -0.63 22.44 -8.63
N LYS A 230 -1.43 23.28 -9.30
CA LYS A 230 -1.92 23.02 -10.66
C LYS A 230 -0.81 22.71 -11.65
N GLU A 231 0.33 23.40 -11.57
CA GLU A 231 1.47 23.23 -12.47
C GLU A 231 2.05 21.81 -12.41
N VAL A 232 2.17 21.25 -11.20
CA VAL A 232 2.66 19.87 -11.01
C VAL A 232 1.69 18.84 -11.57
N MET A 233 0.38 19.04 -11.34
CA MET A 233 -0.63 18.16 -11.90
C MET A 233 -0.67 18.24 -13.43
N ASP A 234 -0.53 19.44 -14.00
CA ASP A 234 -0.45 19.65 -15.44
C ASP A 234 0.73 18.90 -16.06
N ILE A 235 1.88 18.84 -15.39
CA ILE A 235 3.03 18.04 -15.86
C ILE A 235 2.64 16.56 -16.01
N TYR A 236 1.97 15.96 -15.02
CA TYR A 236 1.59 14.54 -15.07
C TYR A 236 0.60 14.26 -16.20
N TYR A 237 -0.45 15.06 -16.31
CA TYR A 237 -1.50 14.84 -17.31
C TYR A 237 -1.03 15.19 -18.73
N ASN A 238 -0.15 16.19 -18.89
CA ASN A 238 0.48 16.47 -20.18
C ASN A 238 1.37 15.29 -20.62
N GLN A 239 2.09 14.67 -19.69
CA GLN A 239 2.88 13.47 -19.97
C GLN A 239 1.99 12.28 -20.37
N LEU A 240 0.86 12.05 -19.69
CA LEU A 240 -0.12 11.04 -20.08
C LEU A 240 -0.70 11.30 -21.48
N ASN A 241 -1.06 12.55 -21.78
CA ASN A 241 -1.60 12.91 -23.10
C ASN A 241 -0.57 12.70 -24.21
N TYR A 242 0.68 13.13 -23.99
CA TYR A 242 1.78 12.89 -24.92
C TYR A 242 2.00 11.39 -25.16
N MET A 243 1.98 10.59 -24.10
CA MET A 243 2.10 9.14 -24.19
C MET A 243 0.94 8.49 -24.95
N ALA A 244 -0.27 9.04 -24.87
CA ALA A 244 -1.44 8.54 -25.56
C ALA A 244 -1.45 8.87 -27.07
N GLU A 245 -0.98 10.07 -27.45
CA GLU A 245 -0.98 10.57 -28.83
C GLU A 245 0.26 10.19 -29.64
N LYS A 246 1.44 10.28 -29.02
CA LYS A 246 2.74 10.09 -29.68
C LYS A 246 3.40 8.75 -29.34
N GLY A 247 2.92 8.08 -28.30
CA GLY A 247 3.38 6.73 -27.99
C GLY A 247 2.86 5.74 -29.01
N LYS A 248 3.76 4.99 -29.66
CA LYS A 248 3.40 3.68 -30.24
C LYS A 248 2.93 2.83 -29.07
N ARG A 249 1.61 2.68 -28.90
CA ARG A 249 0.93 1.97 -27.80
C ARG A 249 -0.27 1.22 -28.33
N ALA A 250 -0.69 0.19 -27.60
CA ALA A 250 -1.93 -0.51 -27.90
C ALA A 250 -3.14 0.46 -27.84
N PRO A 251 -4.10 0.39 -28.79
CA PRO A 251 -5.24 1.30 -28.83
C PRO A 251 -6.04 1.38 -27.52
N ARG A 252 -6.21 0.24 -26.83
CA ARG A 252 -6.89 0.18 -25.51
C ARG A 252 -6.19 1.05 -24.47
N LEU A 253 -4.86 1.00 -24.42
CA LEU A 253 -4.09 1.78 -23.46
C LEU A 253 -4.13 3.26 -23.81
N SER A 254 -3.98 3.63 -25.09
CA SER A 254 -4.11 5.02 -25.52
C SER A 254 -5.49 5.61 -25.21
N LEU A 255 -6.55 4.82 -25.37
CA LEU A 255 -7.90 5.23 -24.99
C LEU A 255 -8.01 5.45 -23.48
N LEU A 256 -7.56 4.50 -22.66
CA LEU A 256 -7.59 4.63 -21.20
C LEU A 256 -6.84 5.88 -20.69
N LEU A 257 -5.68 6.18 -21.28
CA LEU A 257 -4.91 7.38 -20.94
C LEU A 257 -5.69 8.65 -21.29
N LYS A 258 -6.33 8.71 -22.47
CA LYS A 258 -7.17 9.83 -22.88
C LYS A 258 -8.38 9.99 -21.97
N GLU A 259 -9.09 8.90 -21.66
CA GLU A 259 -10.22 8.91 -20.72
C GLU A 259 -9.81 9.45 -19.35
N THR A 260 -8.62 9.08 -18.86
CA THR A 260 -8.09 9.60 -17.59
C THR A 260 -7.80 11.09 -17.68
N VAL A 261 -7.22 11.56 -18.79
CA VAL A 261 -6.96 12.99 -19.02
C VAL A 261 -8.25 13.80 -19.15
N ASP A 262 -9.25 13.26 -19.85
CA ASP A 262 -10.53 13.92 -20.06
C ASP A 262 -11.37 13.94 -18.77
N ALA A 263 -11.31 12.88 -17.94
CA ALA A 263 -11.94 12.86 -16.63
C ALA A 263 -11.46 14.01 -15.74
N ARG A 264 -10.16 14.33 -15.75
CA ARG A 264 -9.62 15.51 -15.05
C ARG A 264 -10.20 16.80 -15.60
N LYS A 265 -10.22 16.97 -16.94
CA LYS A 265 -10.78 18.19 -17.54
C LYS A 265 -12.24 18.39 -17.15
N MET A 266 -13.04 17.32 -17.15
CA MET A 266 -14.44 17.37 -16.74
C MET A 266 -14.60 17.79 -15.27
N ALA A 267 -13.77 17.25 -14.37
CA ALA A 267 -13.79 17.61 -12.96
C ALA A 267 -13.50 19.09 -12.68
N TYR A 268 -12.77 19.78 -13.58
CA TYR A 268 -12.47 21.22 -13.49
C TYR A 268 -13.32 22.13 -14.37
N SER A 269 -14.07 21.56 -15.31
CA SER A 269 -14.94 22.33 -16.21
C SER A 269 -16.33 22.58 -15.62
N ASP A 270 -16.58 22.10 -14.39
CA ASP A 270 -17.80 22.38 -13.64
C ASP A 270 -17.52 23.49 -12.60
N PRO A 271 -17.70 24.78 -12.97
CA PRO A 271 -17.64 25.87 -12.01
C PRO A 271 -18.93 25.85 -11.18
N HIS A 272 -18.84 25.38 -9.95
CA HIS A 272 -19.75 25.86 -8.91
C HIS A 272 -19.32 27.27 -8.45
#